data_AF-A0A7W1AQ32-F1
#
_entry.id   AF-A0A7W1AQ32-F1
#
_cell.length_a   1.000
_cell.length_b   1.000
_cell.length_c   1.000
_cell.angle_alpha   90.00
_cell.angle_beta   90.00
_cell.angle_gamma   90.00
#
_symmetry.space_group_name_H-M   'P 1'
#
loop_
_entity.id
_entity.type
_entity.pdbx_description
1 polymer ?
#
loop_
_entity_poly.entity_id
_entity_poly.type
_entity_poly.pdbx_seq_one_letter_code
_entity_poly.pdbx_strand_id
1 'polypeptide(L)' 'DERGSREYNIALGQKRADAVRRMLTLLGAQDAQIETVSLGKEKPKNPGHDEAAWAENRRADMVYAGE' A
#
# COMPACT_ATOMS: atom_id res chain seq x y z
N ASP A 1 7.07 5.71 1.55
CA ASP A 1 8.47 6.16 1.55
C ASP A 1 9.04 6.01 2.95
N GLU A 2 10.31 6.32 3.18
CA GLU A 2 10.97 6.00 4.46
C GLU A 2 10.79 7.06 5.55
N ARG A 3 10.23 8.22 5.20
CA ARG A 3 10.14 9.38 6.10
C ARG A 3 9.13 9.08 7.21
N GLY A 4 9.51 9.39 8.45
CA GLY A 4 8.71 9.13 9.65
C GLY A 4 8.96 7.77 10.30
N SER A 5 8.25 7.52 11.41
CA SER A 5 8.38 6.27 12.17
C SER A 5 7.88 5.06 11.38
N ARG A 6 8.31 3.87 11.78
CA ARG A 6 7.87 2.61 11.17
C ARG A 6 6.37 2.42 11.40
N GLU A 7 5.91 2.64 12.62
CA GLU A 7 4.52 2.48 13.05
C GLU A 7 3.60 3.43 12.27
N TYR A 8 4.06 4.67 12.05
CA TYR A 8 3.35 5.64 11.22
C TYR A 8 3.22 5.15 9.78
N ASN A 9 4.30 4.65 9.17
CA ASN A 9 4.28 4.15 7.80
C ASN A 9 3.41 2.89 7.65
N ILE A 10 3.40 2.00 8.65
CA ILE A 10 2.49 0.84 8.67
C ILE A 10 1.03 1.32 8.69
N ALA A 11 0.68 2.22 9.60
CA ALA A 11 -0.69 2.74 9.69
C ALA A 11 -1.12 3.50 8.41
N LEU A 12 -0.21 4.29 7.83
CA LEU A 12 -0.47 5.02 6.59
C LEU A 12 -0.65 4.07 5.40
N GLY A 13 0.18 3.03 5.28
CA GLY A 13 0.03 1.99 4.26
C GLY A 13 -1.30 1.25 4.40
N GLN A 14 -1.73 0.93 5.63
CA GLN A 14 -3.01 0.28 5.86
C GLN A 14 -4.18 1.17 5.42
N LYS A 15 -4.16 2.45 5.80
CA LYS A 15 -5.20 3.42 5.37
C LYS A 15 -5.30 3.53 3.85
N ARG A 16 -4.17 3.44 3.13
CA ARG A 16 -4.15 3.43 1.66
C ARG A 16 -4.79 2.16 1.10
N ALA A 17 -4.41 0.99 1.60
CA ALA A 17 -4.98 -0.29 1.18
C ALA A 17 -6.49 -0.34 1.44
N ASP A 18 -6.93 0.10 2.62
CA ASP A 18 -8.35 0.16 2.98
C ASP A 18 -9.14 1.12 2.09
N ALA A 19 -8.53 2.22 1.63
CA ALA A 19 -9.17 3.15 0.69
C ALA A 19 -9.42 2.51 -0.67
N VAL A 20 -8.45 1.75 -1.19
CA VAL A 20 -8.62 0.98 -2.43
C VAL A 20 -9.67 -0.10 -2.25
N ARG A 21 -9.64 -0.85 -1.14
CA ARG A 21 -10.67 -1.86 -0.82
C ARG A 21 -12.08 -1.26 -0.83
N ARG A 22 -12.29 -0.13 -0.14
CA ARG A 22 -13.60 0.55 -0.14
C ARG A 22 -14.07 0.90 -1.55
N MET A 23 -13.18 1.40 -2.41
CA MET A 23 -13.52 1.71 -3.79
C MET A 23 -13.90 0.46 -4.59
N LEU A 24 -13.15 -0.64 -4.44
CA LEU A 24 -13.46 -1.90 -5.11
C LEU A 24 -14.80 -2.50 -4.65
N THR A 25 -15.09 -2.45 -3.35
CA THR A 25 -16.38 -2.88 -2.81
C THR A 25 -17.52 -2.02 -3.37
N LEU A 26 -17.34 -0.70 -3.50
CA LEU A 26 -18.33 0.19 -4.15
C LEU A 26 -18.55 -0.15 -5.62
N LEU A 27 -17.53 -0.65 -6.31
CA LEU A 27 -17.61 -1.13 -7.70
C LEU A 27 -18.17 -2.56 -7.82
N GLY A 28 -18.53 -3.21 -6.72
CA GLY A 28 -19.21 -4.51 -6.69
C GLY A 28 -18.32 -5.72 -6.38
N ALA A 29 -17.05 -5.53 -6.03
CA ALA A 29 -16.22 -6.61 -5.52
C ALA A 29 -16.73 -7.11 -4.16
N GLN A 30 -16.69 -8.42 -3.92
CA GLN A 30 -17.08 -8.97 -2.63
C GLN A 30 -15.95 -8.81 -1.63
N ASP A 31 -16.29 -8.51 -0.37
CA ASP A 31 -15.31 -8.35 0.70
C ASP A 31 -14.43 -9.59 0.91
N ALA A 32 -14.96 -10.79 0.66
CA ALA A 32 -14.21 -12.04 0.75
C ALA A 32 -13.11 -12.21 -0.32
N GLN A 33 -13.14 -11.39 -1.38
CA GLN A 33 -12.15 -11.44 -2.47
C GLN A 33 -10.96 -10.49 -2.23
N ILE A 34 -11.02 -9.63 -1.21
CA ILE A 34 -10.04 -8.55 -1.01
C ILE A 34 -9.40 -8.67 0.37
N GLU A 35 -8.08 -8.85 0.38
CA GLU A 35 -7.25 -8.72 1.57
C GLU A 35 -6.41 -7.44 1.48
N THR A 36 -6.28 -6.72 2.60
CA THR A 36 -5.53 -5.46 2.68
C THR A 36 -4.38 -5.61 3.66
N VAL A 37 -3.14 -5.50 3.16
CA VAL A 37 -1.92 -5.62 3.97
C VAL A 37 -1.06 -4.38 3.79
N SER A 38 -0.49 -3.89 4.90
CA SER A 38 0.51 -2.82 4.89
C SER A 38 1.91 -3.37 5.08
N LEU A 39 2.81 -3.01 4.17
CA LEU A 39 4.25 -3.33 4.25
C LEU A 39 5.06 -2.20 4.89
N GLY A 40 4.40 -1.12 5.32
CA GLY A 40 5.06 0.07 5.84
C GLY A 40 6.14 0.60 4.89
N LYS A 41 7.35 0.81 5.42
CA LYS A 41 8.54 1.23 4.65
C LYS A 41 9.54 0.09 4.37
N GLU A 42 9.18 -1.14 4.73
CA GLU A 42 10.11 -2.28 4.75
C GLU A 42 10.36 -2.91 3.36
N LYS A 43 9.48 -2.65 2.39
CA LYS A 43 9.60 -3.14 1.00
C LYS A 43 9.56 -1.98 -0.02
N PRO A 44 10.60 -1.13 -0.07
CA PRO A 44 10.68 -0.07 -1.07
C PRO A 44 10.82 -0.67 -2.48
N LYS A 45 10.20 -0.03 -3.47
CA LYS A 45 10.42 -0.36 -4.89
C LYS A 45 11.72 0.25 -5.39
N ASN A 46 11.99 1.48 -4.98
CA ASN A 46 13.23 2.18 -5.26
C ASN A 46 13.95 2.44 -3.92
N PRO A 47 15.14 1.85 -3.67
CA PRO A 47 15.85 2.04 -2.41
C PRO A 47 16.57 3.40 -2.30
N GLY A 48 16.46 4.27 -3.31
CA GLY A 48 17.02 5.62 -3.28
C GLY A 48 16.42 6.51 -2.19
N HIS A 49 17.18 7.54 -1.82
CA HIS A 49 16.87 8.48 -0.73
C HIS A 49 16.59 9.89 -1.25
N ASP A 50 15.88 9.98 -2.38
CA ASP A 50 15.51 11.22 -3.04
C ASP A 50 14.00 11.29 -3.32
N GLU A 51 13.50 12.46 -3.75
CA GLU A 51 12.06 12.64 -3.97
C GLU A 51 11.52 11.76 -5.11
N ALA A 52 12.36 11.40 -6.09
CA ALA A 52 11.96 10.48 -7.16
C ALA A 52 11.70 9.07 -6.61
N ALA A 53 12.62 8.55 -5.80
CA ALA A 53 12.46 7.26 -5.13
C ALA A 53 11.28 7.29 -4.14
N TRP A 54 11.11 8.36 -3.38
CA TRP A 54 9.98 8.49 -2.46
C TRP A 54 8.64 8.54 -3.18
N ALA A 55 8.56 9.18 -4.35
CA ALA A 55 7.34 9.18 -5.18
C ALA A 55 6.98 7.76 -5.63
N GLU A 56 7.95 6.97 -6.09
CA GLU A 56 7.74 5.56 -6.47
C GLU A 56 7.34 4.69 -5.27
N ASN A 57 7.83 5.01 -4.07
CA ASN A 57 7.55 4.27 -2.85
C ASN A 57 6.22 4.67 -2.17
N ARG A 58 5.48 5.67 -2.69
CA ARG A 58 4.13 6.02 -2.23
C ARG A 58 3.09 5.38 -3.14
N ARG A 59 2.96 4.05 -3.05
CA ARG A 59 2.07 3.26 -3.92
C ARG A 59 1.16 2.31 -3.15
N ALA A 60 0.17 1.77 -3.84
CA ALA A 60 -0.63 0.61 -3.44
C ALA A 60 -0.64 -0.34 -4.65
N ASP A 61 -0.24 -1.59 -4.43
CA ASP A 61 -0.17 -2.60 -5.47
C ASP A 61 -1.36 -3.57 -5.32
N MET A 62 -1.94 -4.03 -6.43
CA MET A 62 -2.93 -5.10 -6.44
C MET A 62 -2.24 -6.41 -6.83
N VAL A 63 -2.28 -7.40 -5.95
CA VAL A 63 -1.68 -8.72 -6.17
C VAL A 63 -2.81 -9.74 -6.28
N TYR A 64 -2.95 -10.37 -7.44
CA TYR A 64 -3.97 -11.39 -7.67
C TYR A 64 -3.45 -12.75 -7.23
N ALA A 65 -4.28 -13.51 -6.52
CA ALA A 65 -3.91 -14.86 -6.08
C ALA A 65 -3.72 -15.77 -7.30
N GLY A 66 -2.51 -16.33 -7.47
CA GLY A 66 -2.15 -17.20 -8.58
C GLY A 66 -1.15 -16.61 -9.59
N GLU A 67 -0.75 -15.35 -9.40
CA GLU A 67 0.42 -14.73 -10.04
C GLU A 67 1.62 -14.65 -9.09
#